data_AF-A0A7V3VZD4-F1
#
_entry.id   AF-A0A7V3VZD4-F1
#
_cell.length_a   1.000
_cell.length_b   1.000
_cell.length_c   1.000
_cell.angle_alpha   90.00
_cell.angle_beta   90.00
_cell.angle_gamma   90.00
#
_symmetry.space_group_name_H-M   'P 1'
#
loop_
_entity.id
_entity.type
_entity.pdbx_description
1 polymer ?
#
loop_
_entity_poly.entity_id
_entity_poly.type
_entity_poly.pdbx_seq_one_letter_code
_entity_poly.pdbx_strand_id
1 'polypeptide(L)'
;MKPRFLVPLSCLLLGMGAMPALAADPSRRPNIVFLFADDHAWQAISAYGEARKLLDTPNIDRLAREGMRFDRCLVPNSICGPSRATILTGKYSHANGFYNN
;
A
#
# COMPACT_ATOMS: atom_id res chain seq x y z
N MET A 1 -55.74 23.09 -14.85
CA MET A 1 -54.67 23.98 -14.34
C MET A 1 -54.21 23.45 -12.99
N LYS A 2 -52.98 22.95 -12.88
CA LYS A 2 -52.32 22.61 -11.60
C LYS A 2 -50.96 23.31 -11.60
N PRO A 3 -50.54 23.98 -10.51
CA PRO A 3 -49.31 24.75 -10.49
C PRO A 3 -48.11 23.80 -10.42
N ARG A 4 -47.14 24.02 -11.31
CA ARG A 4 -45.82 23.38 -11.27
C ARG A 4 -45.01 24.09 -10.20
N PHE A 5 -44.80 23.44 -9.05
CA PHE A 5 -43.85 23.90 -8.03
C PHE A 5 -42.43 23.71 -8.57
N LEU A 6 -41.85 24.82 -9.02
CA LEU A 6 -40.44 24.94 -9.36
C LEU A 6 -39.66 25.08 -8.05
N VAL A 7 -39.12 23.98 -7.53
CA VAL A 7 -38.18 24.03 -6.40
C VAL A 7 -36.88 24.68 -6.90
N PRO A 8 -36.38 25.76 -6.29
CA PRO A 8 -35.16 26.40 -6.76
C PRO A 8 -33.96 25.48 -6.47
N LEU A 9 -33.21 25.17 -7.52
CA LEU A 9 -31.99 24.36 -7.54
C LEU A 9 -30.82 25.02 -6.77
N SER A 10 -31.03 26.12 -6.02
CA SER A 10 -29.95 26.94 -5.45
C SER A 10 -29.56 26.59 -4.02
N CYS A 11 -30.15 25.57 -3.38
CA CYS A 11 -29.84 25.24 -1.98
C CYS A 11 -28.85 24.08 -1.79
N LEU A 12 -28.29 23.50 -2.85
CA LEU A 12 -27.38 22.35 -2.74
C LEU A 12 -25.89 22.71 -2.87
N LEU A 13 -25.49 23.94 -2.52
CA LEU A 13 -24.10 24.42 -2.64
C LEU A 13 -23.48 24.96 -1.33
N LEU A 14 -24.18 24.90 -0.19
CA LEU A 14 -23.71 25.48 1.08
C LEU A 14 -23.30 24.44 2.14
N GLY A 15 -22.71 23.32 1.71
CA GLY A 15 -22.31 22.23 2.61
C GLY A 15 -20.86 21.75 2.51
N MET A 16 -20.01 22.38 1.69
CA MET A 16 -18.56 22.09 1.69
C MET A 16 -17.88 22.79 2.87
N GLY A 17 -18.29 22.43 4.09
CA GLY A 17 -17.48 22.67 5.27
C GLY A 17 -16.22 21.82 5.13
N ALA A 18 -15.09 22.48 4.85
CA ALA A 18 -13.78 21.84 4.86
C ALA A 18 -13.59 21.17 6.23
N MET A 19 -13.70 19.84 6.27
CA MET A 19 -13.29 19.09 7.44
C MET A 19 -11.81 19.37 7.65
N PRO A 20 -11.40 19.94 8.79
CA PRO A 20 -9.98 20.10 9.07
C PRO A 20 -9.41 18.69 9.12
N ALA A 21 -8.55 18.35 8.16
CA ALA A 21 -7.74 17.16 8.26
C ALA A 21 -6.98 17.28 9.58
N LEU A 22 -7.25 16.35 10.51
CA LEU A 22 -6.59 16.31 11.81
C LEU A 22 -5.09 16.21 11.53
N ALA A 23 -4.38 17.34 11.61
CA ALA A 23 -2.95 17.37 11.32
C ALA A 23 -2.27 16.46 12.35
N ALA A 24 -1.62 15.41 11.87
CA ALA A 24 -0.86 14.53 12.73
C ALA A 24 0.19 15.38 13.46
N ASP A 25 0.26 15.24 14.79
CA ASP A 25 1.27 15.90 15.61
C ASP A 25 2.66 15.55 15.05
N PRO A 26 3.41 16.54 14.51
CA PRO A 26 4.71 16.28 13.90
C PRO A 26 5.75 15.78 14.91
N SER A 27 5.49 15.94 16.21
CA SER A 27 6.32 15.38 17.28
C SER A 27 6.06 13.88 17.52
N ARG A 28 4.90 13.36 17.09
CA ARG A 28 4.52 11.96 17.28
C ARG A 28 5.11 11.09 16.17
N ARG A 29 6.11 10.28 16.53
CA ARG A 29 6.70 9.29 15.63
C ARG A 29 5.65 8.25 15.22
N PRO A 30 5.57 7.86 13.94
CA PRO A 30 4.66 6.81 13.51
C PRO A 30 5.13 5.45 14.04
N ASN A 31 4.19 4.53 14.24
CA ASN A 31 4.51 3.12 14.42
C ASN A 31 4.85 2.51 13.06
N ILE A 32 5.93 1.75 12.98
CA ILE A 32 6.35 1.04 11.77
C ILE A 32 6.04 -0.44 11.96
N VAL A 33 5.15 -0.98 11.13
CA VAL A 33 4.86 -2.42 11.07
C VAL A 33 5.47 -2.98 9.79
N PHE A 34 6.51 -3.80 9.93
CA PHE A 34 7.18 -4.46 8.81
C PHE A 34 6.67 -5.88 8.65
N LEU A 35 5.87 -6.11 7.59
CA LEU A 35 5.35 -7.43 7.22
C LEU A 35 6.25 -8.05 6.14
N PHE A 36 6.73 -9.26 6.38
CA PHE A 36 7.61 -9.99 5.46
C PHE A 36 7.13 -11.42 5.30
N ALA A 37 6.97 -11.88 4.05
CA ALA A 37 6.52 -13.22 3.72
C ALA A 37 7.63 -13.96 2.95
N ASP A 38 7.92 -15.20 3.34
CA ASP A 38 8.94 -16.03 2.67
C ASP A 38 8.39 -16.61 1.37
N ASP A 39 9.23 -16.68 0.33
CA ASP A 39 8.92 -17.21 -1.01
C ASP A 39 7.63 -16.69 -1.67
N HIS A 40 7.19 -15.48 -1.31
CA HIS A 40 5.94 -14.91 -1.80
C HIS A 40 6.12 -14.25 -3.16
N ALA A 41 5.80 -14.99 -4.22
CA ALA A 41 5.83 -14.48 -5.59
C ALA A 41 4.81 -13.35 -5.81
N TRP A 42 5.18 -12.33 -6.58
CA TRP A 42 4.28 -11.20 -6.86
C TRP A 42 3.00 -11.62 -7.60
N GLN A 43 3.09 -12.68 -8.41
CA GLN A 43 1.94 -13.28 -9.11
C GLN A 43 0.86 -13.81 -8.16
N ALA A 44 1.21 -14.06 -6.89
CA ALA A 44 0.27 -14.56 -5.89
C ALA A 44 -0.54 -13.45 -5.21
N ILE A 45 -0.30 -12.18 -5.54
CA ILE A 45 -0.99 -11.02 -4.99
C ILE A 45 -1.92 -10.45 -6.07
N SER A 46 -3.23 -10.44 -5.82
CA SER A 46 -4.23 -10.03 -6.82
C SER A 46 -4.09 -8.58 -7.27
N ALA A 47 -3.59 -7.69 -6.40
CA ALA A 47 -3.28 -6.30 -6.74
C ALA A 47 -2.24 -6.11 -7.88
N TYR A 48 -1.43 -7.13 -8.18
CA TYR A 48 -0.49 -7.07 -9.32
C TYR A 48 -1.12 -7.52 -10.65
N GLY A 49 -2.40 -7.93 -10.64
CA GLY A 49 -3.17 -8.14 -11.87
C GLY A 49 -2.64 -9.28 -12.75
N GLU A 50 -2.15 -10.35 -12.14
CA GLU A 50 -1.68 -11.52 -12.86
C GLU A 50 -2.78 -12.11 -13.77
N ALA A 51 -2.42 -12.46 -15.02
CA ALA A 51 -3.39 -12.70 -16.08
C ALA A 51 -4.33 -13.88 -15.84
N ARG A 52 -3.89 -14.91 -15.10
CA ARG A 52 -4.71 -16.09 -14.78
C ARG A 52 -5.71 -15.79 -13.66
N LYS A 53 -5.48 -14.75 -12.84
CA LYS A 53 -6.37 -14.31 -11.74
C LYS A 53 -6.81 -15.47 -10.83
N LEU A 54 -5.87 -16.34 -10.47
CA LEU A 54 -6.14 -17.57 -9.71
C LEU A 54 -6.37 -17.34 -8.21
N LEU A 55 -5.92 -16.20 -7.69
CA LEU A 55 -5.85 -15.91 -6.25
C LEU A 55 -6.52 -14.57 -5.96
N ASP A 56 -7.12 -14.48 -4.77
CA ASP A 56 -7.73 -13.25 -4.24
C ASP A 56 -7.10 -12.91 -2.89
N THR A 57 -6.54 -11.70 -2.78
CA THR A 57 -5.85 -11.20 -1.59
C THR A 57 -6.49 -9.90 -1.09
N PRO A 58 -7.78 -9.90 -0.66
CA PRO A 58 -8.55 -8.67 -0.47
C PRO A 58 -7.94 -7.72 0.58
N ASN A 59 -7.26 -8.25 1.58
CA ASN A 59 -6.55 -7.46 2.60
C ASN A 59 -5.28 -6.79 2.05
N ILE A 60 -4.50 -7.47 1.21
CA ILE A 60 -3.30 -6.90 0.57
C ILE A 60 -3.72 -5.88 -0.49
N ASP A 61 -4.79 -6.18 -1.23
CA ASP A 61 -5.35 -5.29 -2.24
C ASP A 61 -5.88 -4.00 -1.62
N ARG A 62 -6.47 -4.08 -0.42
CA ARG A 62 -6.85 -2.90 0.35
C ARG A 62 -5.63 -2.03 0.69
N LEU A 63 -4.52 -2.63 1.15
CA LEU A 63 -3.27 -1.89 1.41
C LEU A 63 -2.71 -1.25 0.14
N ALA A 64 -2.78 -1.94 -1.00
CA ALA A 64 -2.33 -1.39 -2.28
C ALA A 64 -3.19 -0.21 -2.76
N ARG A 65 -4.52 -0.24 -2.52
CA ARG A 65 -5.45 0.85 -2.88
C ARG A 65 -5.36 2.07 -1.94
N GLU A 66 -5.18 1.83 -0.64
CA GLU A 66 -5.12 2.88 0.38
C GLU A 66 -3.71 3.48 0.54
N GLY A 67 -2.70 2.83 -0.03
CA GLY A 67 -1.29 3.22 0.09
C GLY A 67 -0.57 3.26 -1.26
N MET A 68 0.62 2.68 -1.28
CA MET A 68 1.49 2.63 -2.46
C MET A 68 1.87 1.19 -2.77
N ARG A 69 1.82 0.83 -4.06
CA ARG A 69 2.28 -0.45 -4.61
C ARG A 69 3.44 -0.21 -5.55
N PHE A 70 4.49 -1.01 -5.45
CA PHE A 70 5.68 -0.87 -6.29
C PHE A 70 5.65 -1.88 -7.44
N ASP A 71 5.62 -1.39 -8.69
CA ASP A 71 5.73 -2.27 -9.87
C ASP A 71 7.14 -2.84 -10.09
N ARG A 72 8.15 -2.29 -9.40
CA ARG A 72 9.56 -2.70 -9.46
C ARG A 72 10.19 -2.75 -8.07
N CYS A 73 9.78 -3.71 -7.27
CA CYS A 73 10.43 -4.06 -6.00
C CYS A 73 11.36 -5.25 -6.22
N LEU A 74 12.68 -5.07 -6.09
CA LEU A 74 13.69 -6.07 -6.39
C LEU A 74 14.48 -6.44 -5.14
N VAL A 75 14.82 -7.72 -5.01
CA VAL A 75 15.72 -8.20 -3.95
C VAL A 75 17.17 -8.23 -4.46
N PRO A 76 18.16 -7.79 -3.67
CA PRO A 76 19.57 -7.92 -4.06
C PRO A 76 20.09 -9.36 -4.03
N ASN A 77 19.44 -10.24 -3.28
CA ASN A 77 19.77 -11.65 -3.17
C ASN A 77 18.47 -12.47 -2.99
N SER A 78 18.32 -13.55 -3.75
CA SER A 78 17.10 -14.39 -3.79
C SER A 78 17.19 -15.65 -2.92
N ILE A 79 18.11 -15.70 -1.96
CA ILE A 79 18.23 -16.78 -0.96
C ILE A 79 17.69 -16.28 0.38
N CYS A 80 16.94 -17.10 1.11
CA CYS A 80 16.16 -16.71 2.29
C CYS A 80 16.98 -15.90 3.32
N GLY A 81 18.08 -16.45 3.84
CA GLY A 81 18.93 -15.80 4.82
C GLY A 81 19.65 -14.55 4.27
N PRO A 82 20.37 -14.64 3.14
CA PRO A 82 20.99 -13.48 2.48
C PRO A 82 20.02 -12.34 2.14
N SER A 83 18.81 -12.64 1.66
CA SER A 83 17.76 -11.65 1.41
C SER A 83 17.41 -10.89 2.70
N ARG A 84 17.13 -11.61 3.79
CA ARG A 84 16.84 -11.01 5.10
C ARG A 84 18.01 -10.19 5.63
N ALA A 85 19.25 -10.64 5.44
CA ALA A 85 20.44 -9.89 5.83
C ALA A 85 20.52 -8.54 5.10
N THR A 86 20.18 -8.48 3.80
CA THR A 86 20.17 -7.21 3.05
C THR A 86 19.13 -6.23 3.58
N ILE A 87 17.95 -6.71 3.98
CA ILE A 87 16.88 -5.88 4.58
C ILE A 87 17.30 -5.34 5.94
N LEU A 88 17.83 -6.19 6.82
CA LEU A 88 18.19 -5.82 8.20
C LEU A 88 19.38 -4.87 8.27
N THR A 89 20.34 -5.02 7.34
CA THR A 89 21.58 -4.24 7.36
C THR A 89 21.56 -3.03 6.43
N GLY A 90 20.64 -2.98 5.47
CA GLY A 90 20.63 -1.99 4.39
C GLY A 90 21.85 -2.09 3.46
N LYS A 91 22.53 -3.23 3.44
CA LYS A 91 23.77 -3.47 2.67
C LYS A 91 23.59 -4.66 1.72
N TYR A 92 24.21 -4.57 0.55
CA TYR A 92 24.36 -5.72 -0.35
C TYR A 92 25.13 -6.86 0.31
N SER A 93 24.91 -8.11 -0.13
CA SER A 93 25.59 -9.29 0.41
C SER A 93 27.13 -9.16 0.42
N HIS A 94 27.71 -8.52 -0.61
CA HIS A 94 29.16 -8.30 -0.66
C HIS A 94 29.70 -7.41 0.46
N ALA A 95 28.85 -6.54 1.02
CA ALA A 95 29.21 -5.60 2.08
C ALA A 95 28.79 -6.09 3.48
N ASN A 96 27.81 -7.00 3.58
CA ASN A 96 27.40 -7.59 4.86
C ASN A 96 28.02 -8.98 5.14
N GLY A 97 28.62 -9.63 4.15
CA GLY A 97 29.35 -10.89 4.30
C GLY A 97 28.48 -12.15 4.39
N PHE A 98 27.14 -12.04 4.28
CA PHE A 98 26.22 -13.16 4.39
C PHE A 98 25.67 -13.57 3.01
N TYR A 99 26.23 -14.66 2.46
CA TYR A 99 26.01 -15.09 1.07
C TYR A 99 25.20 -16.37 0.93
N ASN A 100 25.15 -17.19 1.98
CA ASN A 100 24.48 -18.49 1.98
C ASN A 100 23.78 -18.71 3.34
N ASN A 101 22.85 -19.68 3.38
CA ASN A 101 22.15 -20.09 4.61
C ASN A 101 23.04 -20.90 5.55
#